data_AF-A0A2E3J5G3-F1
#
_entry.id   AF-A0A2E3J5G3-F1
#
_cell.length_a   1.000
_cell.length_b   1.000
_cell.length_c   1.000
_cell.angle_alpha   90.00
_cell.angle_beta   90.00
_cell.angle_gamma   90.00
#
_symmetry.space_group_name_H-M   'P 1'
#
loop_
_entity.id
_entity.type
_entity.pdbx_description
1 polymer ?
#
loop_
_entity_poly.entity_id
_entity_poly.type
_entity_poly.pdbx_seq_one_letter_code
_entity_poly.pdbx_strand_id
1 'polypeptide(L)'
;MKMHKVGSYKSFTLEDGDMVVLLGNLEGHKAFLSSSGFQEHPETGEWIGTGAKLYAMQPEAFYNRFSATQGGDPELVAQATDGKDFYRIDGLPLVEEDEAGKAQITRITALDMETRTLIDEGVANFRVG
;
A
#
# COMPACT_ATOMS: atom_id res chain seq x y z
N MET A 1 -6.66 -11.05 3.61
CA MET A 1 -6.70 -9.85 4.48
C MET A 1 -7.19 -10.19 5.89
N LYS A 2 -6.51 -9.74 6.95
CA LYS A 2 -6.91 -9.96 8.35
C LYS A 2 -7.41 -8.68 9.04
N MET A 3 -8.66 -8.66 9.50
CA MET A 3 -9.28 -7.47 10.11
C MET A 3 -8.81 -7.21 11.55
N HIS A 4 -8.61 -5.94 11.87
CA HIS A 4 -8.42 -5.36 13.19
C HIS A 4 -9.40 -4.21 13.41
N LYS A 5 -9.92 -4.04 14.64
CA LYS A 5 -10.83 -2.95 14.97
C LYS A 5 -10.13 -1.94 15.88
N VAL A 6 -10.11 -0.67 15.47
CA VAL A 6 -9.57 0.45 16.25
C VAL A 6 -10.69 1.48 16.43
N GLY A 7 -11.36 1.47 17.58
CA GLY A 7 -12.55 2.29 17.80
C GLY A 7 -13.69 1.93 16.84
N SER A 8 -14.19 2.90 16.07
CA SER A 8 -15.18 2.70 15.00
C SER A 8 -14.56 2.25 13.67
N TYR A 9 -13.25 2.40 13.51
CA TYR A 9 -12.56 2.14 12.24
C TYR A 9 -12.12 0.68 12.14
N LYS A 10 -12.18 0.16 10.91
CA LYS A 10 -11.62 -1.14 10.55
C LYS A 10 -10.29 -0.92 9.84
N SER A 11 -9.26 -1.58 10.33
CA SER A 11 -8.00 -1.71 9.62
C SER A 11 -7.79 -3.17 9.28
N PHE A 12 -6.99 -3.43 8.25
CA PHE A 12 -6.76 -4.77 7.75
C PHE A 12 -5.27 -4.98 7.59
N THR A 13 -4.75 -6.11 8.02
CA THR A 13 -3.38 -6.52 7.72
C THR A 13 -3.38 -7.27 6.40
N LEU A 14 -2.51 -6.84 5.50
CA LEU A 14 -2.26 -7.49 4.23
C LEU A 14 -1.63 -8.86 4.47
N GLU A 15 -2.11 -9.89 3.77
CA GLU A 15 -1.53 -11.22 3.79
C GLU A 15 -0.74 -11.47 2.51
N ASP A 16 0.25 -12.36 2.56
CA ASP A 16 1.19 -12.62 1.46
C ASP A 16 0.52 -12.98 0.14
N GLY A 17 -0.61 -13.70 0.21
CA GLY A 17 -1.38 -14.18 -0.93
C GLY A 17 -2.46 -13.21 -1.42
N ASP A 18 -2.71 -12.10 -0.72
CA ASP A 18 -3.72 -11.13 -1.14
C ASP A 18 -3.30 -10.48 -2.46
N MET A 19 -4.24 -10.40 -3.41
CA MET A 19 -3.99 -9.75 -4.70
C MET A 19 -3.86 -8.25 -4.50
N VAL A 20 -2.82 -7.67 -5.08
CA VAL A 20 -2.53 -6.24 -5.02
C VAL A 20 -2.55 -5.66 -6.43
N VAL A 21 -3.30 -4.58 -6.62
CA VAL A 21 -3.35 -3.76 -7.83
C VAL A 21 -2.66 -2.43 -7.56
N LEU A 22 -1.84 -1.98 -8.50
CA LEU A 22 -1.12 -0.72 -8.42
C LEU A 22 -1.73 0.33 -9.35
N LEU A 23 -1.79 1.56 -8.86
CA LEU A 23 -2.35 2.74 -9.52
C LEU A 23 -1.37 3.92 -9.39
N GLY A 24 -1.60 5.01 -10.13
CA GLY A 24 -0.78 6.22 -10.09
C GLY A 24 0.17 6.34 -11.29
N ASN A 25 1.39 6.83 -11.06
CA ASN A 25 2.41 7.05 -12.09
C ASN A 25 3.13 5.73 -12.49
N LEU A 26 2.37 4.76 -13.02
CA LEU A 26 2.88 3.41 -13.31
C LEU A 26 4.03 3.42 -14.34
N GLU A 27 3.92 4.22 -15.40
CA GLU A 27 4.93 4.33 -16.44
C GLU A 27 6.27 4.86 -15.90
N GLY A 28 6.24 5.85 -15.00
CA GLY A 28 7.43 6.39 -14.34
C GLY A 28 8.16 5.36 -13.46
N HIS A 29 7.48 4.29 -13.04
CA HIS A 29 8.01 3.28 -12.13
C HIS A 29 8.09 1.86 -12.72
N LYS A 30 7.83 1.67 -14.03
CA LYS A 30 7.78 0.36 -14.71
C LYS A 30 8.97 -0.55 -14.39
N ALA A 31 10.20 -0.03 -14.47
CA ALA A 31 11.40 -0.82 -14.19
C ALA A 31 11.48 -1.31 -12.73
N PHE A 32 11.05 -0.48 -11.78
CA PHE A 32 10.98 -0.83 -10.37
C PHE A 32 9.87 -1.85 -10.10
N LEU A 33 8.70 -1.67 -10.70
CA LEU A 33 7.57 -2.57 -10.51
C LEU A 33 7.89 -3.98 -11.03
N SER A 34 8.47 -4.08 -12.23
CA SER A 34 8.92 -5.35 -12.79
C SER A 34 9.99 -6.02 -11.93
N SER A 35 10.99 -5.28 -11.45
CA SER A 35 12.05 -5.85 -10.60
C SER A 35 11.54 -6.29 -9.23
N SER A 36 10.46 -5.66 -8.74
CA SER A 36 9.76 -6.05 -7.51
C SER A 36 8.79 -7.23 -7.72
N GLY A 37 8.66 -7.72 -8.95
CA GLY A 37 7.84 -8.88 -9.29
C GLY A 37 6.37 -8.59 -9.51
N PHE A 38 6.00 -7.32 -9.74
CA PHE A 38 4.68 -6.95 -10.27
C PHE A 38 4.68 -7.08 -11.78
N GLN A 39 3.51 -7.35 -12.35
CA GLN A 39 3.34 -7.57 -13.78
C GLN A 39 2.15 -6.78 -14.31
N GLU A 40 2.31 -6.25 -15.51
CA GLU A 40 1.22 -5.63 -16.26
C GLU A 40 0.30 -6.74 -16.80
N HIS A 41 -0.98 -6.69 -16.44
CA HIS A 41 -1.98 -7.62 -16.92
C HIS A 41 -2.23 -7.37 -18.42
N PRO A 42 -2.10 -8.40 -19.28
CA PRO A 42 -2.04 -8.21 -20.73
C PRO A 42 -3.34 -7.68 -21.34
N GLU A 43 -4.48 -7.92 -20.68
CA GLU A 43 -5.80 -7.51 -21.18
C GLU A 43 -6.29 -6.19 -20.59
N THR A 44 -5.93 -5.90 -19.33
CA THR A 44 -6.47 -4.73 -18.60
C THR A 44 -5.44 -3.61 -18.47
N GLY A 45 -4.15 -3.88 -18.67
CA GLY A 45 -3.06 -2.93 -18.45
C GLY A 45 -2.79 -2.61 -16.98
N GLU A 46 -3.50 -3.27 -16.06
CA GLU A 46 -3.33 -3.08 -14.62
C GLU A 46 -2.04 -3.73 -14.14
N TRP A 47 -1.35 -3.08 -13.21
CA TRP A 47 -0.16 -3.65 -12.60
C TRP A 47 -0.53 -4.45 -11.36
N ILE A 48 -0.31 -5.76 -11.41
CA ILE A 48 -0.82 -6.71 -10.41
C ILE A 48 0.34 -7.50 -9.78
N GLY A 49 0.20 -7.79 -8.50
CA GLY A 49 1.09 -8.66 -7.73
C GLY A 49 0.36 -9.23 -6.52
N THR A 50 1.12 -9.69 -5.53
CA THR A 50 0.58 -10.16 -4.25
C THR A 50 1.15 -9.39 -3.08
N GLY A 51 0.55 -9.51 -1.91
CA GLY A 51 1.06 -8.90 -0.68
C GLY A 51 2.53 -9.21 -0.43
N ALA A 52 2.96 -10.45 -0.69
CA ALA A 52 4.37 -10.86 -0.56
C ALA A 52 5.34 -9.99 -1.37
N LYS A 53 4.91 -9.44 -2.52
CA LYS A 53 5.73 -8.55 -3.33
C LYS A 53 5.95 -7.19 -2.67
N LEU A 54 4.97 -6.70 -1.92
CA LEU A 54 5.13 -5.50 -1.10
C LEU A 54 6.02 -5.77 0.12
N TYR A 55 5.83 -6.90 0.81
CA TYR A 55 6.66 -7.30 1.96
C TYR A 55 8.14 -7.49 1.60
N ALA A 56 8.43 -7.96 0.39
CA ALA A 56 9.79 -8.15 -0.09
C ALA A 56 10.54 -6.83 -0.42
N MET A 57 9.84 -5.70 -0.46
CA MET A 57 10.46 -4.41 -0.76
C MET A 57 11.38 -3.96 0.37
N GLN A 58 12.42 -3.19 0.01
CA GLN A 58 13.16 -2.45 1.03
C GLN A 58 12.26 -1.36 1.62
N PRO A 59 12.24 -1.15 2.95
CA PRO A 59 11.34 -0.19 3.60
C PRO A 59 11.41 1.22 3.01
N GLU A 60 12.62 1.71 2.74
CA GLU A 60 12.82 3.03 2.12
C GLU A 60 12.22 3.10 0.70
N ALA A 61 12.40 2.05 -0.10
CA ALA A 61 11.87 1.99 -1.46
C ALA A 61 10.34 1.96 -1.48
N PHE A 62 9.74 1.26 -0.50
CA PHE A 62 8.30 1.24 -0.27
C PHE A 62 7.80 2.64 0.11
N TYR A 63 8.38 3.21 1.16
CA TYR A 63 8.00 4.53 1.68
C TYR A 63 8.07 5.61 0.60
N ASN A 64 9.18 5.69 -0.14
CA ASN A 64 9.37 6.74 -1.15
C ASN A 64 8.34 6.71 -2.29
N ARG A 65 7.70 5.57 -2.54
CA ARG A 65 6.76 5.38 -3.65
C ARG A 65 5.30 5.43 -3.24
N PHE A 66 4.99 4.80 -2.10
CA PHE A 66 3.62 4.62 -1.63
C PHE A 66 3.21 5.63 -0.55
N SER A 67 4.17 6.40 -0.01
CA SER A 67 3.90 7.45 0.98
C SER A 67 3.87 8.84 0.34
N ALA A 68 3.03 9.70 0.90
CA ALA A 68 2.96 11.13 0.62
C ALA A 68 4.14 11.86 1.31
N THR A 69 5.35 11.72 0.78
CA THR A 69 6.60 12.20 1.41
C THR A 69 6.63 13.70 1.75
N GLN A 70 5.84 14.55 1.07
CA GLN A 70 5.79 16.00 1.29
C GLN A 70 4.37 16.60 1.37
N GLY A 71 3.35 15.80 1.72
CA GLY A 71 1.99 16.30 1.92
C GLY A 71 1.16 16.52 0.65
N GLY A 72 1.62 15.99 -0.49
CA GLY A 72 0.85 15.77 -1.73
C GLY A 72 0.48 14.29 -1.91
N ASP A 73 0.02 13.88 -3.10
CA ASP A 73 -0.32 12.48 -3.38
C ASP A 73 0.92 11.61 -3.57
N PRO A 74 0.90 10.33 -3.14
CA PRO A 74 1.98 9.39 -3.44
C PRO A 74 2.07 9.12 -4.95
N GLU A 75 3.28 8.87 -5.46
CA GLU A 75 3.48 8.57 -6.88
C GLU A 75 2.82 7.24 -7.29
N LEU A 76 2.77 6.28 -6.37
CA LEU A 76 2.08 5.01 -6.52
C LEU A 76 1.05 4.80 -5.41
N VAL A 77 -0.07 4.18 -5.76
CA VAL A 77 -1.08 3.72 -4.81
C VAL A 77 -1.23 2.21 -4.96
N ALA A 78 -1.20 1.49 -3.84
CA ALA A 78 -1.50 0.07 -3.82
C ALA A 78 -2.89 -0.18 -3.22
N GLN A 79 -3.66 -1.05 -3.86
CA GLN A 79 -4.93 -1.54 -3.34
C GLN A 79 -4.91 -3.06 -3.27
N ALA A 80 -5.34 -3.62 -2.16
CA ALA A 80 -5.55 -5.05 -2.01
C ALA A 80 -7.03 -5.38 -2.10
N THR A 81 -7.37 -6.59 -2.53
CA THR A 81 -8.74 -7.09 -2.51
C THR A 81 -8.82 -8.46 -1.83
N ASP A 82 -9.92 -8.67 -1.12
CA ASP A 82 -10.31 -9.97 -0.57
C ASP A 82 -11.28 -10.74 -1.50
N GLY A 83 -11.49 -10.24 -2.72
CA GLY A 83 -12.43 -10.77 -3.71
C GLY A 83 -13.85 -10.19 -3.60
N LYS A 84 -14.12 -9.36 -2.58
CA LYS A 84 -15.40 -8.68 -2.41
C LYS A 84 -15.24 -7.16 -2.42
N ASP A 85 -14.29 -6.65 -1.64
CA ASP A 85 -14.05 -5.22 -1.46
C ASP A 85 -12.59 -4.89 -1.82
N PHE A 86 -12.31 -3.60 -2.03
CA PHE A 86 -10.96 -3.08 -2.20
C PHE A 86 -10.54 -2.27 -0.97
N TYR A 87 -9.27 -2.42 -0.60
CA TYR A 87 -8.65 -1.79 0.55
C TYR A 87 -7.40 -1.04 0.11
N ARG A 88 -7.26 0.23 0.47
CA ARG A 88 -6.06 1.02 0.16
C ARG A 88 -4.96 0.66 1.15
N ILE A 89 -3.81 0.25 0.62
CA ILE A 89 -2.60 0.02 1.40
C ILE A 89 -2.07 1.36 1.94
N ASP A 90 -1.68 1.37 3.21
CA ASP A 90 -1.00 2.49 3.84
C ASP A 90 0.47 2.58 3.37
N GLY A 91 0.95 3.80 3.14
CA GLY A 91 2.33 4.10 2.76
C GLY A 91 3.32 3.97 3.92
N LEU A 92 2.84 3.69 5.14
CA LEU A 92 3.63 3.55 6.37
C LEU A 92 3.61 2.10 6.90
N PRO A 93 4.50 1.21 6.40
CA PRO A 93 4.59 -0.15 6.91
C PRO A 93 5.21 -0.18 8.31
N LEU A 94 4.92 -1.22 9.08
CA LEU A 94 5.73 -1.55 10.26
C LEU A 94 7.01 -2.22 9.81
N VAL A 95 8.13 -1.76 10.36
CA VAL A 95 9.47 -2.22 10.04
C VAL A 95 10.14 -2.70 11.31
N GLU A 96 10.77 -3.87 11.25
CA GLU A 96 11.59 -4.44 12.32
C GLU A 96 12.96 -4.85 11.76
N GLU A 97 13.95 -5.04 12.63
CA GLU A 97 15.24 -5.59 12.23
C GLU A 97 15.20 -7.11 12.26
N ASP A 98 15.75 -7.76 11.24
CA ASP A 98 15.94 -9.21 11.23
C ASP A 98 17.14 -9.64 12.12
N GLU A 99 17.39 -10.95 12.22
CA GLU A 99 18.51 -11.50 13.00
C GLU A 99 19.89 -11.02 12.53
N ALA A 100 19.99 -10.49 11.31
CA ALA A 100 21.21 -9.92 10.72
C ALA A 100 21.30 -8.39 10.87
N GLY A 101 20.34 -7.76 11.55
CA GLY A 101 20.28 -6.30 11.75
C GLY A 101 19.77 -5.54 10.52
N LYS A 102 19.14 -6.21 9.56
CA LYS A 102 18.59 -5.59 8.36
C LYS A 102 17.12 -5.24 8.57
N ALA A 103 16.75 -4.01 8.22
CA ALA A 103 15.36 -3.56 8.26
C ALA A 103 14.49 -4.32 7.24
N GLN A 104 13.38 -4.88 7.72
CA GLN A 104 12.39 -5.61 6.93
C GLN A 104 10.98 -5.16 7.27
N ILE A 105 10.10 -5.15 6.26
CA ILE A 105 8.68 -4.88 6.47
C ILE A 105 8.06 -6.12 7.12
N THR A 106 7.46 -5.97 8.29
CA THR A 106 6.81 -7.09 9.02
C THR A 106 5.30 -6.97 9.06
N ARG A 107 4.75 -5.77 8.83
CA ARG A 107 3.30 -5.58 8.70
C ARG A 107 2.96 -4.44 7.77
N ILE A 108 2.06 -4.72 6.82
CA ILE A 108 1.44 -3.72 5.97
C ILE A 108 -0.03 -3.61 6.36
N THR A 109 -0.48 -2.39 6.62
CA THR A 109 -1.88 -2.11 6.97
C THR A 109 -2.61 -1.56 5.74
N ALA A 110 -3.89 -1.90 5.63
CA ALA A 110 -4.80 -1.38 4.65
C ALA A 110 -6.07 -0.86 5.34
N LEU A 111 -6.72 0.11 4.72
CA LEU A 111 -8.00 0.66 5.16
C LEU A 111 -9.04 0.48 4.06
N ASP A 112 -10.29 0.28 4.44
CA ASP A 112 -11.38 0.36 3.47
C ASP A 112 -11.47 1.78 2.87
N MET A 113 -11.98 1.85 1.64
CA MET A 113 -12.00 3.11 0.87
C MET A 113 -12.83 4.20 1.54
N GLU A 114 -13.94 3.84 2.22
CA GLU A 114 -14.79 4.78 2.95
C GLU A 114 -14.02 5.42 4.11
N THR A 115 -13.37 4.61 4.94
CA THR A 115 -12.51 5.08 6.04
C THR A 115 -11.37 5.94 5.51
N ARG A 116 -10.79 5.58 4.36
CA ARG A 116 -9.73 6.40 3.75
C ARG A 116 -10.25 7.76 3.31
N THR A 117 -11.39 7.81 2.62
CA THR A 117 -12.02 9.07 2.19
C THR A 117 -12.30 9.98 3.39
N LEU A 118 -12.84 9.43 4.49
CA LEU A 118 -13.09 10.21 5.71
C LEU A 118 -11.80 10.81 6.31
N ILE A 119 -10.68 10.07 6.28
CA ILE A 119 -9.38 10.59 6.73
C ILE A 119 -8.88 11.70 5.80
N ASP A 120 -8.93 11.48 4.48
CA ASP A 120 -8.45 12.45 3.49
C ASP A 120 -9.26 13.76 3.56
N GLU A 121 -10.58 13.67 3.68
CA GLU A 121 -11.47 14.82 3.89
C GLU A 121 -11.25 15.49 5.25
N GLY A 122 -11.09 14.71 6.32
CA GLY A 122 -10.78 15.22 7.65
C GLY A 122 -9.48 16.02 7.68
N VAL A 123 -8.41 15.48 7.12
CA VAL A 123 -7.10 16.16 7.02
C VAL A 123 -7.19 17.42 6.15
N ALA A 124 -7.91 17.37 5.04
CA ALA A 124 -8.14 18.54 4.19
C ALA A 124 -8.83 19.67 4.99
N ASN A 125 -9.86 19.34 5.77
CA ASN A 125 -10.58 20.30 6.59
C ASN A 125 -9.75 20.89 7.74
N PHE A 126 -8.81 20.13 8.31
CA PHE A 126 -7.88 20.64 9.33
C PHE A 126 -6.81 21.58 8.78
N ARG A 127 -6.44 21.46 7.50
CA ARG A 127 -5.45 22.34 6.85
C ARG A 127 -5.97 23.74 6.47
N VAL A 128 -7.28 23.98 6.58
CA VAL A 128 -7.93 25.29 6.29
C VAL A 128 -8.27 26.08 7.57
N GLY A 129 -7.71 25.67 8.72
CA GLY A 129 -7.89 26.34 10.02
C GLY A 129 -6.79 27.34 10.35
#